data_AF-A5B0Y9-F1
#
_entry.id   AF-A5B0Y9-F1
#
_cell.length_a   1.000
_cell.length_b   1.000
_cell.length_c   1.000
_cell.angle_alpha   90.00
_cell.angle_beta   90.00
_cell.angle_gamma   90.00
#
_symmetry.space_group_name_H-M   'P 1'
#
loop_
_entity.id
_entity.type
_entity.pdbx_description
1 polymer ?
#
loop_
_entity_poly.entity_id
_entity_poly.type
_entity_poly.pdbx_seq_one_letter_code
_entity_poly.pdbx_strand_id
1 'polypeptide(L)'
;MDTRLGGQYSKKGAQAAASLALQCLHTDPKNRPLMTDVLAALERLPTSRDIPRTPSPRVEYHSMKHSSNPGHTHKATAGATNLV
;
A
#
# COMPACT_ATOMS: atom_id res chain seq x y z
N MET A 1 0.87 -7.18 -22.96
CA MET A 1 1.26 -7.09 -21.53
C MET A 1 1.44 -5.62 -21.22
N ASP A 2 0.96 -5.17 -20.05
CA ASP A 2 1.08 -3.76 -19.66
C ASP A 2 2.57 -3.39 -19.49
N THR A 3 3.05 -2.48 -20.34
CA THR A 3 4.44 -2.01 -20.36
C THR A 3 4.80 -1.22 -19.10
N ARG A 4 3.81 -0.71 -18.37
CA ARG A 4 3.98 0.01 -17.11
C ARG A 4 4.37 -0.91 -15.95
N LEU A 5 4.18 -2.23 -16.09
CA LEU A 5 4.52 -3.20 -15.05
C LEU A 5 6.02 -3.52 -14.98
N GLY A 6 6.87 -2.87 -15.78
CA GLY A 6 8.33 -2.87 -15.62
C GLY A 6 9.01 -4.23 -15.68
N GLY A 7 8.38 -5.24 -16.29
CA GLY A 7 8.93 -6.61 -16.35
C GLY A 7 8.88 -7.37 -15.02
N GLN A 8 8.22 -6.84 -13.99
CA GLN A 8 8.17 -7.40 -12.64
C GLN A 8 7.30 -8.67 -12.53
N TYR A 9 6.71 -9.12 -13.63
CA TYR A 9 5.78 -10.24 -13.68
C TYR A 9 6.15 -11.19 -14.82
N SER A 10 6.10 -12.49 -14.52
CA SER A 10 6.23 -13.52 -15.56
C SER A 10 5.07 -13.43 -16.55
N LYS A 11 5.38 -13.39 -17.86
CA LYS A 11 4.38 -13.44 -18.93
C LYS A 11 3.39 -14.57 -18.77
N LYS A 12 3.90 -15.76 -18.45
CA LYS A 12 3.09 -16.97 -18.28
C LYS A 12 2.18 -16.88 -17.05
N GLY A 13 2.71 -16.39 -15.92
CA GLY A 13 1.93 -16.20 -14.70
C GLY A 13 0.82 -15.16 -14.86
N ALA A 14 1.15 -14.02 -15.48
CA ALA A 14 0.17 -12.96 -15.76
C ALA A 14 -0.92 -13.41 -16.74
N GLN A 15 -0.57 -14.16 -17.78
CA GLN A 15 -1.55 -14.71 -18.72
C GLN A 15 -2.49 -15.71 -18.03
N ALA A 16 -1.95 -16.59 -17.19
CA ALA A 16 -2.76 -17.56 -16.47
C ALA A 16 -3.69 -16.87 -15.45
N ALA A 17 -3.21 -15.85 -14.72
CA ALA A 17 -4.04 -15.03 -13.84
C ALA A 17 -5.16 -14.29 -14.60
N ALA A 18 -4.86 -13.71 -15.76
CA ALA A 18 -5.86 -13.04 -16.59
C ALA A 18 -6.93 -14.03 -17.11
N SER A 19 -6.53 -15.24 -17.48
CA SER A 19 -7.43 -16.30 -17.92
C SER A 19 -8.37 -16.76 -16.80
N LEU A 20 -7.87 -16.82 -15.56
CA LEU A 20 -8.68 -17.11 -14.38
C LEU A 20 -9.67 -15.97 -14.09
N ALA A 21 -9.21 -14.72 -14.15
CA ALA A 21 -10.08 -13.55 -13.95
C ALA A 21 -11.21 -13.51 -14.98
N LEU A 22 -10.94 -13.87 -16.24
CA LEU A 22 -11.96 -13.95 -17.29
C LEU A 22 -13.05 -14.99 -16.96
N GLN A 23 -12.67 -16.14 -16.40
CA GLN A 23 -13.64 -17.15 -15.94
C GLN A 23 -14.46 -16.65 -14.75
N CYS A 24 -13.83 -15.98 -13.79
CA CYS A 24 -14.54 -15.40 -12.64
C CYS A 24 -15.53 -14.30 -13.03
N LEU A 25 -15.20 -13.51 -14.06
CA LEU A 25 -16.01 -12.40 -14.57
C LEU A 25 -16.99 -12.82 -15.66
N HIS A 26 -17.18 -14.12 -15.88
CA HIS A 26 -18.09 -14.62 -16.91
C HIS A 26 -19.52 -14.07 -16.71
N THR A 27 -20.18 -13.70 -17.80
CA THR A 27 -21.54 -13.13 -17.80
C THR A 27 -22.56 -14.11 -17.23
N ASP A 28 -22.50 -15.37 -17.66
CA ASP A 28 -23.25 -16.47 -17.05
C ASP A 28 -22.61 -16.90 -15.72
N PRO A 29 -23.34 -16.82 -14.58
CA PRO A 29 -22.83 -17.26 -13.28
C PRO A 29 -22.54 -18.76 -13.20
N LYS A 30 -23.13 -19.61 -14.05
CA LYS A 30 -22.88 -21.06 -14.05
C LYS A 30 -21.49 -21.44 -14.51
N ASN A 31 -20.87 -20.58 -15.32
CA ASN A 31 -19.51 -20.77 -15.82
C ASN A 31 -18.45 -20.20 -14.88
N ARG A 32 -18.86 -19.54 -13.79
CA ARG A 32 -17.92 -19.01 -12.80
C ARG A 32 -17.39 -20.17 -11.95
N PRO A 33 -16.06 -20.28 -11.78
CA PRO A 33 -15.47 -21.34 -10.98
C PRO A 33 -15.81 -21.18 -9.50
N LEU A 34 -15.77 -22.30 -8.75
CA LEU A 34 -15.91 -22.27 -7.30
C LEU A 34 -14.65 -21.64 -6.67
N MET A 35 -14.81 -20.97 -5.53
CA MET A 35 -13.68 -20.31 -4.87
C MET A 35 -12.53 -21.27 -4.48
N THR A 36 -12.82 -22.55 -4.23
CA THR A 36 -11.80 -23.59 -4.04
C THR A 36 -10.96 -23.83 -5.30
N ASP A 37 -11.60 -23.82 -6.48
CA ASP A 37 -10.90 -24.01 -7.75
C ASP A 37 -10.09 -22.77 -8.10
N VAL A 38 -10.61 -21.58 -7.79
CA VAL A 38 -9.89 -20.30 -7.92
C VAL A 38 -8.63 -20.32 -7.06
N LEU A 39 -8.73 -20.76 -5.80
CA LEU A 39 -7.58 -20.85 -4.91
C LEU A 39 -6.54 -21.84 -5.43
N ALA A 40 -6.97 -23.06 -5.80
CA ALA A 40 -6.09 -24.08 -6.35
C ALA A 40 -5.39 -23.61 -7.64
N ALA A 41 -6.08 -22.85 -8.49
CA ALA A 41 -5.50 -22.26 -9.69
C ALA A 41 -4.45 -21.18 -9.34
N LEU A 42 -4.72 -20.32 -8.37
CA LEU A 42 -3.80 -19.27 -7.92
C LEU A 42 -2.52 -19.84 -7.26
N GLU A 43 -2.65 -20.89 -6.45
CA GLU A 43 -1.51 -21.56 -5.80
C GLU A 43 -0.55 -22.21 -6.80
N ARG A 44 -1.07 -22.66 -7.95
CA ARG A 44 -0.27 -23.24 -9.04
C ARG A 44 0.43 -22.20 -9.90
N LEU A 45 0.09 -20.92 -9.77
CA LEU A 45 0.72 -19.88 -10.58
C LEU A 45 2.18 -19.70 -10.13
N PRO A 46 3.13 -19.62 -11.08
CA PRO A 46 4.51 -19.31 -10.75
C PRO A 46 4.57 -17.89 -10.18
N THR A 47 4.85 -17.78 -8.89
CA THR A 47 5.09 -16.48 -8.24
C THR A 47 6.46 -15.96 -8.69
N SER A 48 6.53 -14.68 -9.04
CA SER A 48 7.82 -14.00 -9.27
C SER A 48 8.50 -13.84 -7.91
N ARG A 49 9.08 -14.91 -7.39
CA ARG A 49 9.60 -15.01 -6.02
C ARG A 49 10.99 -14.35 -5.86
N ASP A 50 11.55 -13.81 -6.93
CA ASP A 50 12.93 -13.30 -7.00
C ASP A 50 13.05 -11.77 -7.15
N ILE A 51 11.97 -11.02 -6.97
CA ILE A 51 12.10 -9.57 -6.83
C ILE A 51 12.10 -9.28 -5.33
N PRO A 52 13.19 -8.75 -4.76
CA PRO A 52 13.22 -8.31 -3.38
C PRO A 52 12.02 -7.40 -3.16
N ARG A 53 11.05 -7.91 -2.40
CA ARG A 53 9.92 -7.13 -1.96
C ARG A 53 10.53 -6.10 -1.04
N THR A 54 10.82 -4.90 -1.56
CA THR A 54 11.19 -3.77 -0.71
C THR A 54 10.08 -3.71 0.34
N PRO A 55 10.40 -3.81 1.64
CA PRO A 55 9.37 -3.77 2.66
C PRO A 55 8.59 -2.48 2.41
N SER A 56 7.30 -2.63 2.11
CA SER A 56 6.37 -1.50 2.09
C SER A 56 6.67 -0.69 3.36
N PRO A 57 6.92 0.62 3.29
CA PRO A 57 6.89 1.41 4.51
C PRO A 57 5.53 1.11 5.14
N ARG A 58 5.57 0.62 6.38
CA ARG A 58 4.35 0.47 7.17
C ARG A 58 3.66 1.83 7.06
N VAL A 59 2.39 1.85 6.66
CA VAL A 59 1.57 3.05 6.79
C VAL A 59 1.54 3.38 8.27
N GLU A 60 2.48 4.22 8.69
CA GLU A 60 2.54 4.74 10.03
C GLU A 60 1.36 5.69 10.10
N TYR A 61 0.29 5.21 10.74
CA TYR A 61 -0.82 6.03 11.21
C TYR A 61 -0.20 7.06 12.15
N HIS A 62 0.31 8.14 11.57
CA HIS A 62 0.76 9.29 12.32
C HIS A 62 -0.51 9.87 12.94
N SER A 63 -0.73 9.57 14.22
CA SER A 63 -1.66 10.30 15.06
C SER A 63 -1.46 11.77 14.78
N MET A 64 -2.52 12.42 14.30
CA MET A 64 -2.59 13.87 14.12
C MET A 64 -2.27 14.51 15.47
N LYS A 65 -1.00 14.90 15.66
CA LYS A 65 -0.59 15.72 16.79
C LYS A 65 -1.20 17.09 16.56
N HIS A 66 -2.26 17.40 17.30
CA HIS A 66 -2.77 18.76 17.39
C HIS A 66 -1.62 19.66 17.88
N SER A 67 -1.10 20.46 16.95
CA SER A 67 -0.08 21.46 17.19
C SER A 67 -0.73 22.61 17.96
N SER A 68 -0.44 22.71 19.26
CA SER A 68 -0.74 23.92 20.04
C SER A 68 0.18 25.04 19.57
N ASN A 69 -0.40 26.04 18.91
CA ASN A 69 0.30 27.22 18.40
C ASN A 69 0.85 28.09 19.55
N PRO A 70 2.12 28.55 19.53
CA PRO A 70 2.61 29.54 20.47
C PRO A 70 2.28 30.95 19.96
N GLY A 71 1.20 31.53 20.48
CA GLY A 71 0.80 32.92 20.21
C GLY A 71 1.29 33.87 21.29
N HIS A 72 2.06 34.87 20.87
CA HIS A 72 2.63 36.00 21.61
C HIS A 72 1.82 36.60 22.75
N THR A 73 2.53 37.08 23.79
CA THR A 73 2.19 38.36 24.45
C THR A 73 3.35 39.01 25.26
N HIS A 74 3.68 40.24 24.85
CA HIS A 74 4.19 41.43 25.55
C HIS A 74 5.38 41.40 26.55
N LYS A 75 6.40 42.22 26.21
CA LYS A 75 7.46 42.70 27.11
C LYS A 75 6.92 43.68 28.16
N ALA A 76 7.43 43.58 29.39
CA ALA A 76 7.30 44.59 30.43
C ALA A 76 8.68 45.02 30.94
N THR A 77 8.74 46.28 31.34
CA THR A 77 9.92 47.15 31.51
C THR A 77 10.29 47.32 32.99
N ALA A 78 11.60 47.50 33.25
CA ALA A 78 12.27 48.17 34.39
C ALA A 78 12.17 47.62 35.84
N GLY A 79 13.32 47.63 36.52
CA GLY A 79 13.42 47.62 37.99
C GLY A 79 14.77 47.13 38.50
N ALA A 80 15.67 48.07 38.82
CA ALA A 80 17.01 47.84 39.34
C ALA A 80 17.04 47.33 40.80
N THR A 81 18.04 46.52 41.14
CA THR A 81 18.60 46.47 42.50
C THR A 81 20.14 46.42 42.43
N ASN A 82 20.73 47.37 43.16
CA ASN A 82 22.13 47.74 43.18
C ASN A 82 22.95 46.77 44.06
N LEU A 83 24.20 46.51 43.68
CA LEU A 83 25.19 45.80 44.47
C LEU A 83 25.98 46.85 45.29
N VAL A 84 25.92 46.76 46.61
CA VAL A 84 26.92 47.32 47.53
C VAL A 84 27.34 46.24 48.52
#